data_AF-V9IR02-F1
#
_entry.id   AF-V9IR02-F1
#
_cell.length_a   1.000
_cell.length_b   1.000
_cell.length_c   1.000
_cell.angle_alpha   90.00
_cell.angle_beta   90.00
_cell.angle_gamma   90.00
#
_symmetry.space_group_name_H-M   'P 1'
#
loop_
_entity.id
_entity.type
_entity.pdbx_description
1 polymer ?
#
loop_
_entity_poly.entity_id
_entity_poly.type
_entity_poly.pdbx_seq_one_letter_code
_entity_poly.pdbx_strand_id
1 'polypeptide(L)'
;PMTLLLQTSHLLNLSLTITLGFASILIGGWGGIGQTQLRKIMAFSSIGHLGWIIIILKFNPQLSLFNFVLYFIMTAAMFMSLISLSATKMSQISTSWSKTPALSSTTMLVMLSLAGLPPLTGFAPKLLITLELIKQNATLLAAAVMLISLLALFFYLRLTYIITMT
;
A
#
# COMPACT_ATOMS: atom_id res chain seq x y z
N PRO A 1 17.53 5.08 5.55
CA PRO A 1 17.51 3.99 4.54
C PRO A 1 16.99 4.45 3.16
N MET A 2 15.82 5.10 3.08
CA MET A 2 15.30 5.59 1.78
C MET A 2 16.18 6.66 1.15
N THR A 3 16.74 7.56 1.94
CA THR A 3 17.70 8.58 1.48
C THR A 3 18.93 7.94 0.81
N LEU A 4 19.48 6.90 1.42
CA LEU A 4 20.59 6.11 0.84
C LEU A 4 20.18 5.45 -0.47
N LEU A 5 19.02 4.79 -0.53
CA LEU A 5 18.52 4.17 -1.75
C LEU A 5 18.30 5.18 -2.89
N LEU A 6 17.85 6.40 -2.58
CA LEU A 6 17.70 7.46 -3.57
C LEU A 6 19.05 7.94 -4.11
N GLN A 7 20.04 8.12 -3.23
CA GLN A 7 21.40 8.53 -3.61
C GLN A 7 22.12 7.47 -4.44
N THR A 8 21.92 6.19 -4.13
CA THR A 8 22.54 5.07 -4.84
C THR A 8 21.70 4.52 -5.99
N SER A 9 20.55 5.14 -6.29
CA SER A 9 19.59 4.66 -7.29
C SER A 9 20.22 4.37 -8.66
N HIS A 10 21.15 5.22 -9.10
CA HIS A 10 21.89 5.07 -10.36
C HIS A 10 22.82 3.84 -10.40
N LEU A 11 23.31 3.40 -9.25
CA LEU A 11 24.27 2.29 -9.12
C LEU A 11 23.58 0.92 -9.03
N LEU A 12 22.27 0.88 -8.82
CA LEU A 12 21.54 -0.37 -8.61
C LEU A 12 21.37 -1.16 -9.91
N ASN A 13 21.45 -2.48 -9.83
CA ASN A 13 21.16 -3.35 -10.98
C ASN A 13 19.63 -3.40 -11.23
N LEU A 14 19.22 -3.18 -12.48
CA LEU A 14 17.81 -3.10 -12.86
C LEU A 14 17.09 -4.44 -12.63
N SER A 15 17.69 -5.54 -13.06
CA SER A 15 17.08 -6.87 -12.93
C SER A 15 16.82 -7.22 -11.46
N LEU A 16 17.79 -6.92 -10.59
CA LEU A 16 17.69 -7.15 -9.15
C LEU A 16 16.61 -6.27 -8.51
N THR A 17 16.53 -4.99 -8.87
CA THR A 17 15.47 -4.11 -8.34
C THR A 17 14.07 -4.59 -8.74
N ILE A 18 13.91 -5.05 -9.97
CA ILE A 18 12.62 -5.56 -10.46
C ILE A 18 12.25 -6.85 -9.74
N THR A 19 13.18 -7.81 -9.59
CA THR A 19 12.88 -9.10 -8.94
C THR A 19 12.54 -8.92 -7.46
N LEU A 20 13.31 -8.11 -6.71
CA LEU A 20 13.00 -7.81 -5.31
C LEU A 20 11.68 -7.07 -5.16
N GLY A 21 11.46 -6.06 -6.00
CA GLY A 21 10.22 -5.29 -6.00
C GLY A 21 9.01 -6.19 -6.27
N PHE A 22 9.06 -6.99 -7.32
CA PHE A 22 7.99 -7.93 -7.67
C PHE A 22 7.71 -8.96 -6.57
N ALA A 23 8.77 -9.58 -6.01
CA ALA A 23 8.64 -10.54 -4.92
C ALA A 23 7.98 -9.93 -3.68
N SER A 24 8.33 -8.69 -3.34
CA SER A 24 7.71 -8.00 -2.20
C SER A 24 6.23 -7.70 -2.42
N ILE A 25 5.80 -7.32 -3.64
CA ILE A 25 4.37 -7.11 -3.95
C ILE A 25 3.60 -8.43 -3.81
N LEU A 26 4.17 -9.55 -4.30
CA LEU A 26 3.58 -10.88 -4.15
C LEU A 26 3.44 -11.30 -2.68
N ILE A 27 4.53 -11.23 -1.91
CA ILE A 27 4.56 -11.63 -0.50
C ILE A 27 3.64 -10.74 0.34
N GLY A 28 3.63 -9.44 0.07
CA GLY A 28 2.73 -8.48 0.72
C GLY A 28 1.26 -8.78 0.44
N GLY A 29 0.92 -9.05 -0.83
CA GLY A 29 -0.45 -9.40 -1.22
C GLY A 29 -0.92 -10.70 -0.59
N TRP A 30 -0.19 -11.80 -0.79
CA TRP A 30 -0.60 -13.12 -0.31
C TRP A 30 -0.59 -13.21 1.22
N GLY A 31 0.45 -12.66 1.86
CA GLY A 31 0.60 -12.71 3.30
C GLY A 31 -0.49 -11.96 4.06
N GLY A 32 -1.06 -10.90 3.46
CA GLY A 32 -2.14 -10.09 4.07
C GLY A 32 -3.53 -10.75 4.06
N ILE A 33 -3.82 -11.60 3.06
CA ILE A 33 -5.17 -12.18 2.85
C ILE A 33 -5.64 -12.98 4.07
N GLY A 34 -4.76 -13.74 4.74
CA GLY A 34 -5.15 -14.61 5.85
C GLY A 34 -5.15 -13.98 7.24
N GLN A 35 -4.73 -12.72 7.38
CA GLN A 35 -4.45 -12.14 8.70
C GLN A 35 -5.71 -11.53 9.34
N THR A 36 -5.87 -11.78 10.64
CA THR A 36 -6.93 -11.19 11.48
C THR A 36 -6.45 -10.06 12.39
N GLN A 37 -5.13 -9.99 12.62
CA GLN A 37 -4.48 -8.95 13.41
C GLN A 37 -4.21 -7.73 12.53
N LEU A 38 -4.73 -6.56 12.91
CA LEU A 38 -4.61 -5.32 12.14
C LEU A 38 -3.15 -4.90 11.96
N ARG A 39 -2.33 -5.07 12.99
CA ARG A 39 -0.88 -4.80 12.93
C ARG A 39 -0.16 -5.66 11.88
N LYS A 40 -0.56 -6.93 11.71
CA LYS A 40 0.05 -7.80 10.70
C LYS A 40 -0.39 -7.41 9.29
N ILE A 41 -1.66 -7.03 9.13
CA ILE A 41 -2.18 -6.54 7.85
C ILE A 41 -1.41 -5.28 7.40
N MET A 42 -1.20 -4.33 8.31
CA MET A 42 -0.39 -3.13 8.04
C MET A 42 1.08 -3.44 7.75
N ALA A 43 1.64 -4.50 8.34
CA ALA A 43 2.99 -4.95 8.00
C ALA A 43 3.04 -5.51 6.57
N PHE A 44 2.11 -6.39 6.19
CA PHE A 44 2.06 -6.93 4.83
C PHE A 44 1.76 -5.87 3.78
N SER A 45 0.94 -4.86 4.10
CA SER A 45 0.78 -3.72 3.20
C SER A 45 2.08 -2.94 3.01
N SER A 46 2.87 -2.76 4.06
CA SER A 46 4.18 -2.10 3.96
C SER A 46 5.14 -2.81 3.02
N ILE A 47 5.15 -4.15 3.07
CA ILE A 47 5.95 -4.98 2.17
C ILE A 47 5.50 -4.77 0.72
N GLY A 48 4.19 -4.74 0.47
CA GLY A 48 3.64 -4.51 -0.86
C GLY A 48 3.91 -3.09 -1.41
N HIS A 49 3.74 -2.05 -0.59
CA HIS A 49 4.01 -0.67 -1.00
C HIS A 49 5.50 -0.42 -1.23
N LEU A 50 6.40 -1.00 -0.41
CA LEU A 50 7.83 -0.94 -0.65
C LEU A 50 8.23 -1.56 -1.99
N GLY A 51 7.53 -2.61 -2.44
CA GLY A 51 7.74 -3.17 -3.75
C GLY A 51 7.50 -2.19 -4.89
N TRP A 52 6.40 -1.44 -4.84
CA TRP A 52 6.15 -0.36 -5.80
C TRP A 52 7.24 0.71 -5.79
N ILE A 53 7.73 1.06 -4.59
CA ILE A 53 8.76 2.08 -4.41
C ILE A 53 10.10 1.62 -4.99
N ILE A 54 10.47 0.35 -4.82
CA ILE A 54 11.72 -0.24 -5.33
C ILE A 54 11.69 -0.38 -6.85
N ILE A 55 10.57 -0.82 -7.44
CA ILE A 55 10.45 -1.02 -8.90
C ILE A 55 10.72 0.29 -9.66
N ILE A 56 10.11 1.40 -9.21
CA ILE A 56 10.27 2.69 -9.89
C ILE A 56 11.60 3.38 -9.57
N LEU A 57 12.30 2.97 -8.51
CA LEU A 57 13.45 3.70 -7.97
C LEU A 57 14.55 3.98 -9.01
N LYS A 58 14.83 3.00 -9.89
CA LYS A 58 15.83 3.15 -10.95
C LYS A 58 15.33 3.93 -12.17
N PHE A 59 14.03 3.87 -12.47
CA PHE A 59 13.44 4.58 -13.62
C PHE A 59 13.22 6.06 -13.30
N ASN A 60 12.66 6.35 -12.12
CA ASN A 60 12.40 7.71 -11.68
C ASN A 60 12.44 7.77 -10.13
N PRO A 61 13.58 8.21 -9.54
CA PRO A 61 13.73 8.29 -8.09
C PRO A 61 12.79 9.34 -7.45
N GLN A 62 12.35 10.36 -8.19
CA GLN A 62 11.41 11.36 -7.67
C GLN A 62 10.00 10.75 -7.46
N LEU A 63 9.54 9.90 -8.39
CA LEU A 63 8.28 9.16 -8.21
C LEU A 63 8.36 8.15 -7.06
N SER A 64 9.54 7.54 -6.85
CA SER A 64 9.81 6.67 -5.70
C SER A 64 9.64 7.42 -4.38
N LEU A 65 10.24 8.62 -4.26
CA LEU A 65 10.09 9.51 -3.10
C LEU A 65 8.62 9.91 -2.89
N PHE A 66 7.92 10.33 -3.96
CA PHE A 66 6.53 10.74 -3.88
C PHE A 66 5.63 9.62 -3.32
N ASN A 67 5.78 8.40 -3.83
CA ASN A 67 5.04 7.24 -3.33
C ASN A 67 5.37 6.94 -1.86
N PHE A 68 6.65 7.02 -1.47
CA PHE A 68 7.07 6.82 -0.07
C PHE A 68 6.44 7.86 0.88
N VAL A 69 6.45 9.15 0.52
CA VAL A 69 5.88 10.21 1.35
C VAL A 69 4.37 10.03 1.53
N LEU A 70 3.64 9.75 0.44
CA LEU A 70 2.21 9.46 0.53
C LEU A 70 1.92 8.24 1.42
N TYR A 71 2.68 7.16 1.22
CA TYR A 71 2.54 5.96 2.03
C TYR A 71 2.83 6.22 3.52
N PHE A 72 3.86 7.01 3.83
CA PHE A 72 4.19 7.40 5.21
C PHE A 72 3.05 8.18 5.87
N ILE A 73 2.47 9.17 5.17
CA ILE A 73 1.34 9.95 5.70
C ILE A 73 0.11 9.06 5.94
N MET A 74 -0.25 8.21 4.96
CA MET A 74 -1.42 7.33 5.08
C MET A 74 -1.25 6.30 6.20
N THR A 75 -0.07 5.71 6.35
CA THR A 75 0.19 4.77 7.44
C THR A 75 0.20 5.42 8.80
N ALA A 76 0.78 6.61 8.94
CA ALA A 76 0.72 7.38 10.18
C ALA A 76 -0.74 7.67 10.56
N ALA A 77 -1.56 8.15 9.61
CA ALA A 77 -2.99 8.36 9.83
C ALA A 77 -3.71 7.07 10.26
N MET A 78 -3.41 5.94 9.59
CA MET A 78 -4.00 4.64 9.92
C MET A 78 -3.62 4.19 11.34
N PHE A 79 -2.35 4.23 11.71
CA PHE A 79 -1.90 3.85 13.05
C PHE A 79 -2.49 4.75 14.15
N MET A 80 -2.53 6.06 13.92
CA MET A 80 -3.17 6.99 14.87
C MET A 80 -4.64 6.64 15.09
N SER A 81 -5.37 6.35 14.01
CA SER A 81 -6.77 5.97 14.11
C SER A 81 -7.01 4.64 14.84
N LEU A 82 -6.14 3.64 14.63
CA LEU A 82 -6.19 2.37 15.36
C LEU A 82 -5.92 2.54 16.85
N ILE A 83 -4.99 3.43 17.20
CA ILE A 83 -4.65 3.75 18.60
C ILE A 83 -5.85 4.42 19.27
N SER A 84 -6.47 5.43 18.64
CA SER A 84 -7.66 6.08 19.20
C SER A 84 -8.86 5.14 19.35
N LEU A 85 -8.99 4.14 18.48
CA LEU A 85 -10.04 3.13 18.58
C LEU A 85 -9.67 1.97 19.51
N SER A 86 -8.43 1.90 20.01
CA SER A 86 -7.88 0.75 20.74
C SER A 86 -8.05 -0.59 20.00
N ALA A 87 -8.06 -0.55 18.66
CA ALA A 87 -8.38 -1.70 17.81
C ALA A 87 -7.10 -2.41 17.34
N THR A 88 -6.93 -3.66 17.76
CA THR A 88 -5.80 -4.52 17.35
C THR A 88 -6.22 -5.70 16.48
N LYS A 89 -7.48 -6.13 16.60
CA LYS A 89 -8.09 -7.24 15.86
C LYS A 89 -9.25 -6.77 14.99
N MET A 90 -9.55 -7.50 13.91
CA MET A 90 -10.73 -7.24 13.06
C MET A 90 -12.05 -7.18 13.83
N SER A 91 -12.24 -8.02 14.86
CA SER A 91 -13.47 -8.00 15.65
C SER A 91 -13.63 -6.75 16.53
N GLN A 92 -12.53 -6.03 16.82
CA GLN A 92 -12.59 -4.80 17.60
C GLN A 92 -12.96 -3.61 16.72
N ILE A 93 -12.50 -3.62 15.45
CA ILE A 93 -12.78 -2.53 14.52
C ILE A 93 -14.21 -2.55 13.99
N SER A 94 -14.89 -3.71 13.96
CA SER A 94 -16.32 -3.78 13.58
C SER A 94 -17.18 -2.91 14.49
N THR A 95 -16.98 -3.00 15.81
CA THR A 95 -17.76 -2.22 16.79
C THR A 95 -17.44 -0.71 16.82
N SER A 96 -16.56 -0.21 15.95
CA SER A 96 -16.14 1.20 15.96
C SER A 96 -17.20 2.14 15.39
N TRP A 97 -18.03 1.67 14.46
CA TRP A 97 -19.06 2.48 13.81
C TRP A 97 -20.10 3.00 14.80
N SER A 98 -20.56 2.11 15.69
CA SER A 98 -21.56 2.47 16.72
C SER A 98 -21.01 3.38 17.83
N LYS A 99 -19.68 3.34 18.08
CA LYS A 99 -19.04 4.15 19.14
C LYS A 99 -18.65 5.55 18.65
N THR A 100 -18.00 5.62 17.49
CA THR A 100 -17.39 6.85 16.97
C THR A 100 -17.50 6.89 15.44
N PRO A 101 -18.70 7.19 14.88
CA PRO A 101 -18.97 7.08 13.45
C PRO A 101 -18.10 8.01 12.58
N ALA A 102 -17.78 9.20 13.09
CA ALA A 102 -16.90 10.13 12.39
C ALA A 102 -15.50 9.52 12.19
N LEU A 103 -14.92 8.98 13.26
CA LEU A 103 -13.59 8.38 13.21
C LEU A 103 -13.59 7.11 12.34
N SER A 104 -14.61 6.24 12.43
CA SER A 104 -14.71 5.04 11.59
C SER A 104 -14.85 5.36 10.09
N SER A 105 -15.55 6.45 9.74
CA SER A 105 -15.60 6.90 8.34
C SER A 105 -14.22 7.34 7.83
N THR A 106 -13.44 8.05 8.65
CA THR A 106 -12.08 8.46 8.27
C THR A 106 -11.12 7.26 8.18
N THR A 107 -11.24 6.27 9.06
CA THR A 107 -10.40 5.05 8.98
C THR A 107 -10.71 4.26 7.71
N MET A 108 -11.98 4.16 7.33
CA MET A 108 -12.41 3.54 6.07
C MET A 108 -11.80 4.25 4.86
N LEU A 109 -11.85 5.58 4.81
CA LEU A 109 -11.26 6.36 3.71
C LEU A 109 -9.74 6.15 3.60
N VAL A 110 -9.03 6.09 4.73
CA VAL A 110 -7.58 5.82 4.76
C VAL A 110 -7.26 4.39 4.30
N MET A 111 -8.08 3.39 4.67
CA MET A 111 -7.91 2.02 4.19
C MET A 111 -8.09 1.91 2.67
N LEU A 112 -9.12 2.59 2.13
CA LEU A 112 -9.37 2.62 0.69
C LEU A 112 -8.30 3.42 -0.07
N SER A 113 -7.70 4.44 0.56
CA SER A 113 -6.60 5.18 -0.06
C SER A 113 -5.34 4.31 -0.14
N LEU A 114 -5.02 3.54 0.92
CA LEU A 114 -3.94 2.55 0.89
C LEU A 114 -4.17 1.46 -0.18
N ALA A 115 -5.42 1.03 -0.37
CA ALA A 115 -5.79 0.12 -1.45
C ALA A 115 -5.53 0.72 -2.85
N GLY A 116 -5.59 2.05 -2.98
CA GLY A 116 -5.33 2.78 -4.21
C GLY A 116 -6.51 2.76 -5.17
N LEU A 117 -7.71 3.13 -4.69
CA LEU A 117 -8.91 3.23 -5.52
C LEU A 117 -8.99 4.58 -6.29
N PRO A 118 -9.60 4.62 -7.48
CA PRO A 118 -9.57 5.76 -8.41
C PRO A 118 -10.02 7.16 -7.93
N PRO A 119 -10.78 7.36 -6.82
CA PRO A 119 -11.05 8.71 -6.31
C PRO A 119 -10.08 9.19 -5.21
N LEU A 120 -9.17 8.33 -4.73
CA LEU A 120 -8.35 8.59 -3.54
C LEU A 120 -6.88 8.85 -3.88
N THR A 121 -6.20 9.60 -3.02
CA THR A 121 -4.81 10.04 -3.23
C THR A 121 -3.80 8.90 -3.39
N GLY A 122 -4.04 7.76 -2.77
CA GLY A 122 -3.16 6.60 -2.90
C GLY A 122 -3.23 5.88 -4.25
N PHE A 123 -4.19 6.22 -5.12
CA PHE A 123 -4.19 5.74 -6.51
C PHE A 123 -3.19 6.50 -7.39
N ALA A 124 -2.99 7.80 -7.14
CA ALA A 124 -2.09 8.65 -7.92
C ALA A 124 -0.68 8.06 -8.09
N PRO A 125 0.04 7.62 -7.04
CA PRO A 125 1.38 7.05 -7.22
C PRO A 125 1.36 5.75 -8.02
N LYS A 126 0.38 4.87 -7.82
CA LYS A 126 0.27 3.61 -8.58
C LYS A 126 0.07 3.88 -10.07
N LEU A 127 -0.85 4.79 -10.40
CA LEU A 127 -1.10 5.19 -11.78
C LEU A 127 0.11 5.88 -12.42
N LEU A 128 0.78 6.78 -11.71
CA LEU A 128 1.96 7.46 -12.25
C LEU A 128 3.12 6.49 -12.47
N ILE A 129 3.33 5.53 -11.57
CA ILE A 129 4.36 4.49 -11.74
C ILE A 129 4.05 3.61 -12.95
N THR A 130 2.80 3.18 -13.14
CA THR A 130 2.46 2.35 -14.31
C THR A 130 2.63 3.10 -15.63
N LEU A 131 2.24 4.37 -15.69
CA LEU A 131 2.48 5.21 -16.86
C LEU A 131 3.97 5.35 -17.16
N GLU A 132 4.80 5.55 -16.13
CA GLU A 132 6.25 5.67 -16.32
C GLU A 132 6.88 4.35 -16.80
N LEU A 133 6.42 3.20 -16.27
CA LEU A 133 6.86 1.88 -16.76
C LEU A 133 6.46 1.64 -18.22
N ILE A 134 5.27 2.07 -18.64
CA ILE A 134 4.82 1.96 -20.03
C ILE A 134 5.68 2.82 -20.95
N LYS A 135 6.04 4.05 -20.54
CA LYS A 135 6.95 4.92 -21.31
C LYS A 135 8.33 4.29 -21.52
N GLN A 136 8.80 3.50 -20.56
CA GLN A 136 10.08 2.79 -20.59
C GLN A 136 9.99 1.42 -21.30
N ASN A 137 8.91 1.16 -22.07
CA ASN A 137 8.63 -0.11 -22.76
C ASN A 137 8.50 -1.34 -21.85
N ALA A 138 8.34 -1.18 -20.53
CA ALA A 138 8.17 -2.26 -19.56
C ALA A 138 6.68 -2.61 -19.33
N THR A 139 5.92 -2.77 -20.42
CA THR A 139 4.45 -2.95 -20.37
C THR A 139 4.03 -4.24 -19.67
N LEU A 140 4.74 -5.35 -19.91
CA LEU A 140 4.45 -6.64 -19.26
C LEU A 140 4.64 -6.55 -17.74
N LEU A 141 5.70 -5.86 -17.29
CA LEU A 141 5.95 -5.64 -15.86
C LEU A 141 4.85 -4.79 -15.24
N ALA A 142 4.46 -3.69 -15.90
CA ALA A 142 3.38 -2.83 -15.42
C ALA A 142 2.06 -3.59 -15.26
N ALA A 143 1.71 -4.43 -16.24
CA ALA A 143 0.50 -5.26 -16.19
C ALA A 143 0.55 -6.29 -15.04
N ALA A 144 1.67 -7.00 -14.88
CA ALA A 144 1.84 -8.01 -13.83
C ALA A 144 1.76 -7.39 -12.42
N VAL A 145 2.44 -6.26 -12.22
CA VAL A 145 2.46 -5.55 -10.93
C VAL A 145 1.07 -5.00 -10.58
N MET A 146 0.33 -4.48 -11.56
CA MET A 146 -1.05 -4.06 -11.36
C MET A 146 -1.97 -5.21 -10.96
N LEU A 147 -1.89 -6.35 -11.66
CA LEU A 147 -2.69 -7.54 -11.31
C LEU A 147 -2.44 -8.01 -9.88
N ILE A 148 -1.17 -8.07 -9.46
CA ILE A 148 -0.83 -8.53 -8.11
C ILE A 148 -1.28 -7.51 -7.06
N SER A 149 -1.27 -6.21 -7.38
CA SER A 149 -1.76 -5.19 -6.46
C SER A 149 -3.25 -5.34 -6.10
N LEU A 150 -4.04 -6.02 -6.94
CA LEU A 150 -5.43 -6.36 -6.63
C LEU A 150 -5.56 -7.34 -5.44
N LEU A 151 -4.56 -8.18 -5.18
CA LEU A 151 -4.56 -9.03 -3.97
C LEU A 151 -4.53 -8.17 -2.70
N ALA A 152 -3.76 -7.08 -2.73
CA ALA A 152 -3.72 -6.16 -1.59
C ALA A 152 -5.06 -5.44 -1.40
N LEU A 153 -5.69 -5.04 -2.51
CA LEU A 153 -7.00 -4.41 -2.50
C LEU A 153 -8.07 -5.32 -1.86
N PHE A 154 -8.03 -6.64 -2.09
CA PHE A 154 -8.98 -7.58 -1.50
C PHE A 154 -9.03 -7.51 0.04
N PHE A 155 -7.88 -7.54 0.72
CA PHE A 155 -7.90 -7.54 2.19
C PHE A 155 -8.32 -6.19 2.78
N TYR A 156 -8.08 -5.08 2.07
CA TYR A 156 -8.57 -3.75 2.48
C TYR A 156 -10.09 -3.64 2.34
N LEU A 157 -10.65 -4.13 1.22
CA LEU A 157 -12.11 -4.18 1.04
C LEU A 157 -12.80 -5.07 2.08
N ARG A 158 -12.18 -6.20 2.43
CA ARG A 158 -12.67 -7.03 3.53
C ARG A 158 -12.72 -6.28 4.86
N LEU A 159 -11.68 -5.50 5.16
CA LEU A 159 -11.64 -4.69 6.38
C LEU A 159 -12.73 -3.61 6.39
N THR A 160 -12.91 -2.90 5.27
CA THR A 160 -13.95 -1.87 5.17
C THR A 160 -15.35 -2.47 5.32
N TYR A 161 -15.58 -3.65 4.75
CA TYR A 161 -16.82 -4.39 4.93
C TYR A 161 -17.10 -4.73 6.40
N ILE A 162 -16.09 -5.19 7.14
CA ILE A 162 -16.21 -5.52 8.57
C ILE A 162 -16.56 -4.29 9.42
N ILE A 163 -16.06 -3.10 9.05
CA ILE A 163 -16.37 -1.84 9.75
C ILE A 163 -17.83 -1.42 9.52
N THR A 164 -18.38 -1.66 8.33
CA THR A 164 -19.74 -1.22 7.95
C THR A 164 -20.86 -2.15 8.38
N MET A 165 -20.55 -3.40 8.73
CA MET A 165 -21.56 -4.46 8.96
C MET A 165 -22.18 -4.47 10.36
N THR A 166 -22.02 -3.40 11.13
CA THR A 166 -22.67 -3.17 12.43
C THR A 166 -23.12 -1.72 12.53
#